data_AF-A0A3P3QJ17-F1
#
_entry.id   AF-A0A3P3QJ17-F1
#
_cell.length_a   1.000
_cell.length_b   1.000
_cell.length_c   1.000
_cell.angle_alpha   90.00
_cell.angle_beta   90.00
_cell.angle_gamma   90.00
#
_symmetry.space_group_name_H-M   'P 1'
#
loop_
_entity.id
_entity.type
_entity.pdbx_description
1 polymer ?
#
loop_
_entity_poly.entity_id
_entity_poly.type
_entity_poly.pdbx_seq_one_letter_code
_entity_poly.pdbx_strand_id
1 'polypeptide(L)'
;MWFWIKHLLLAAFLFILAAIVMFKPELLYFKPDKLSEKSSEAVKGFTNFYSNIRSSFDDKEQDSADFVIELTDDHSNLVPLLQDRANRMIALPENWKGQETDRRFRVGDTLKTVLTMQGRKEGVELFWVLSKDYKVKHYFQTDFSYISAIQEASQAISSDFEQPVQAYFCNLSRAVVLTDKIIPFLQQNCINLNAPRRRVTG
;
A
#
# COMPACT_ATOMS: atom_id res chain seq x y z
N MET A 1 -42.42 -61.64 1.14
CA MET A 1 -41.18 -61.27 1.87
C MET A 1 -40.00 -60.99 0.91
N TRP A 2 -40.23 -60.30 -0.21
CA TRP A 2 -39.21 -60.07 -1.26
C TRP A 2 -38.45 -58.74 -1.07
N PHE A 3 -39.07 -57.78 -0.40
CA PHE A 3 -38.54 -56.44 -0.20
C PHE A 3 -37.22 -56.43 0.60
N TRP A 4 -37.17 -57.16 1.71
CA TRP A 4 -35.99 -57.23 2.59
C TRP A 4 -34.78 -57.90 1.93
N ILE A 5 -35.01 -58.89 1.07
CA ILE A 5 -33.93 -59.62 0.38
C ILE A 5 -33.20 -58.70 -0.60
N LYS A 6 -33.91 -57.82 -1.32
CA LYS A 6 -33.28 -56.84 -2.24
C LYS A 6 -32.40 -55.84 -1.49
N HIS A 7 -32.85 -55.35 -0.33
CA HIS A 7 -32.09 -54.40 0.47
C HIS A 7 -30.87 -55.04 1.14
N LEU A 8 -30.99 -56.28 1.60
CA LEU A 8 -29.88 -57.02 2.21
C LEU A 8 -28.79 -57.33 1.18
N LEU A 9 -29.18 -57.66 -0.06
CA LEU A 9 -28.25 -57.90 -1.16
C LEU A 9 -27.53 -56.61 -1.61
N LEU A 10 -28.24 -55.48 -1.65
CA LEU A 10 -27.64 -54.18 -1.97
C LEU A 10 -26.67 -53.70 -0.88
N ALA A 11 -27.00 -53.92 0.40
CA ALA A 11 -26.11 -53.62 1.52
C ALA A 11 -24.83 -54.49 1.46
N ALA A 12 -24.98 -55.80 1.21
CA ALA A 12 -23.83 -56.70 1.05
C ALA A 12 -22.92 -56.28 -0.10
N PHE A 13 -23.49 -55.82 -1.23
CA PHE A 13 -22.72 -55.32 -2.36
C PHE A 13 -21.91 -54.07 -2.01
N LEU A 14 -22.48 -53.11 -1.28
CA LEU A 14 -21.76 -51.91 -0.84
C LEU A 14 -20.61 -52.23 0.12
N PHE A 15 -20.79 -53.19 1.04
CA PHE A 15 -19.72 -53.64 1.93
C PHE A 15 -18.57 -54.30 1.16
N ILE A 16 -18.88 -55.10 0.13
CA ILE A 16 -17.86 -55.71 -0.73
C ILE A 16 -17.09 -54.62 -1.50
N LEU A 17 -17.79 -53.61 -2.03
CA LEU A 17 -17.16 -52.51 -2.75
C LEU A 17 -16.25 -51.68 -1.83
N ALA A 18 -16.68 -51.41 -0.60
CA ALA A 18 -15.87 -50.75 0.43
C ALA A 18 -14.63 -51.58 0.81
N ALA A 19 -14.75 -52.90 0.94
CA ALA A 19 -13.63 -53.78 1.20
C ALA A 19 -12.61 -53.80 0.05
N ILE A 20 -13.06 -53.76 -1.21
CA ILE A 20 -12.18 -53.67 -2.38
C ILE A 20 -11.38 -52.36 -2.36
N VAL A 21 -12.01 -51.23 -2.03
CA VAL A 21 -11.33 -49.92 -1.89
C VAL A 21 -10.25 -49.96 -0.81
N MET A 22 -10.53 -50.61 0.33
CA MET A 22 -9.62 -50.60 1.48
C MET A 22 -8.45 -51.58 1.32
N PHE A 23 -8.66 -52.75 0.73
CA PHE A 23 -7.65 -53.81 0.67
C PHE A 23 -6.94 -53.93 -0.69
N LYS A 24 -7.51 -53.38 -1.77
CA LYS A 24 -6.90 -53.39 -3.11
C LYS A 24 -7.09 -52.05 -3.85
N PRO A 25 -6.52 -50.95 -3.32
CA PRO A 25 -6.63 -49.63 -3.97
C PRO A 25 -6.02 -49.60 -5.39
N GLU A 26 -5.10 -50.53 -5.69
CA GLU A 26 -4.43 -50.64 -6.99
C GLU A 26 -5.35 -51.07 -8.14
N LEU A 27 -6.49 -51.73 -7.86
CA LEU A 27 -7.48 -52.14 -8.87
C LEU A 27 -8.36 -50.97 -9.36
N LEU A 28 -8.45 -49.90 -8.56
CA LEU A 28 -9.22 -48.69 -8.88
C LEU A 28 -8.31 -47.57 -9.42
N TYR A 29 -6.99 -47.75 -9.34
CA TYR A 29 -6.02 -46.82 -9.89
C TYR A 29 -5.77 -47.14 -11.36
N PHE A 30 -6.65 -46.65 -12.23
CA PHE A 30 -6.34 -46.55 -13.65
C PHE A 30 -5.15 -45.62 -13.80
N LYS A 31 -3.95 -46.20 -13.96
CA LYS A 31 -2.76 -45.46 -14.37
C LYS A 31 -2.98 -45.05 -15.83
N PRO A 32 -3.12 -43.76 -16.16
CA PRO A 32 -3.18 -43.34 -17.55
C PRO A 32 -1.77 -43.43 -18.12
N ASP A 33 -1.39 -44.62 -18.60
CA ASP A 33 -0.23 -44.73 -19.47
C ASP A 33 -0.57 -43.95 -20.76
N LYS A 34 0.22 -42.90 -21.01
CA LYS A 34 0.22 -41.97 -22.18
C LYS A 34 -0.47 -40.60 -22.02
N LEU A 35 -0.13 -39.84 -20.97
CA LEU A 35 -0.27 -38.37 -20.95
C LEU A 35 1.02 -37.65 -20.48
N SER A 36 2.18 -38.26 -20.68
CA SER A 36 3.44 -37.92 -19.98
C SER A 36 4.57 -37.42 -20.89
N GLU A 37 4.31 -36.41 -21.72
CA GLU A 37 5.46 -35.67 -22.29
C GLU A 37 5.14 -34.19 -22.50
N LYS A 38 4.01 -33.88 -23.15
CA LYS A 38 3.63 -32.50 -23.48
C LYS A 38 3.04 -31.67 -22.33
N SER A 39 2.48 -32.34 -21.31
CA SER A 39 1.98 -31.68 -20.09
C SER A 39 3.14 -31.23 -19.19
N SER A 40 4.31 -31.88 -19.25
CA SER A 40 5.42 -31.58 -18.35
C SER A 40 6.08 -30.24 -18.67
N GLU A 41 6.21 -29.86 -19.95
CA GLU A 41 6.79 -28.57 -20.33
C GLU A 41 5.84 -27.40 -20.07
N ALA A 42 4.55 -27.55 -20.41
CA ALA A 42 3.55 -26.52 -20.14
C ALA A 42 3.34 -26.29 -18.64
N VAL A 43 3.34 -27.37 -17.84
CA VAL A 43 3.24 -27.30 -16.37
C VAL A 43 4.53 -26.75 -15.75
N LYS A 44 5.72 -27.16 -16.23
CA LYS A 44 7.00 -26.55 -15.79
C LYS A 44 7.07 -25.08 -16.13
N GLY A 45 6.59 -24.66 -17.31
CA GLY A 45 6.51 -23.25 -17.70
C GLY A 45 5.63 -22.43 -16.77
N PHE A 46 4.49 -22.98 -16.35
CA PHE A 46 3.59 -22.33 -15.38
C PHE A 46 4.20 -22.31 -13.98
N THR A 47 4.77 -23.41 -13.50
CA THR A 47 5.46 -23.45 -12.20
C THR A 47 6.65 -22.49 -12.15
N ASN A 48 7.45 -22.44 -13.22
CA ASN A 48 8.58 -21.51 -13.34
C ASN A 48 8.11 -20.05 -13.42
N PHE A 49 6.99 -19.78 -14.10
CA PHE A 49 6.42 -18.43 -14.14
C PHE A 49 5.97 -17.96 -12.75
N TYR A 50 5.26 -18.81 -11.99
CA TYR A 50 4.82 -18.48 -10.63
C TYR A 50 5.98 -18.41 -9.64
N SER A 51 6.99 -19.28 -9.76
CA SER A 51 8.18 -19.22 -8.90
C SER A 51 9.01 -17.97 -9.20
N ASN A 52 9.15 -17.59 -10.48
CA ASN A 52 9.91 -16.40 -10.87
C ASN A 52 9.17 -15.11 -10.50
N ILE A 53 7.83 -15.09 -10.57
CA ILE A 53 7.03 -13.98 -10.05
C ILE A 53 7.20 -13.87 -8.53
N ARG A 54 7.11 -14.99 -7.80
CA ARG A 54 7.28 -15.01 -6.34
C ARG A 54 8.68 -14.58 -5.91
N SER A 55 9.72 -15.11 -6.54
CA SER A 55 11.11 -14.71 -6.26
C SER A 55 11.37 -13.26 -6.62
N SER A 56 10.75 -12.73 -7.69
CA SER A 56 10.83 -11.31 -8.03
C SER A 56 10.15 -10.40 -7.00
N PHE A 57 9.25 -10.93 -6.16
CA PHE A 57 8.68 -10.19 -5.03
C PHE A 57 9.62 -10.25 -3.81
N ASP A 58 10.19 -11.42 -3.51
CA ASP A 58 11.17 -11.59 -2.42
C ASP A 58 12.44 -10.74 -2.67
N ASP A 59 12.96 -10.71 -3.91
CA ASP A 59 14.10 -9.87 -4.30
C ASP A 59 13.78 -8.36 -4.22
N LYS A 60 12.53 -7.97 -4.54
CA LYS A 60 12.06 -6.58 -4.39
C LYS A 60 11.93 -6.15 -2.94
N GLU A 61 11.59 -7.07 -2.04
CA GLU A 61 11.49 -6.79 -0.61
C GLU A 61 12.86 -6.44 -0.03
N GLN A 62 13.90 -7.16 -0.47
CA GLN A 62 15.29 -6.90 -0.09
C GLN A 62 15.86 -5.61 -0.69
N ASP A 63 15.55 -5.31 -1.97
CA ASP A 63 15.92 -4.04 -2.63
C ASP A 63 15.11 -2.84 -2.12
N SER A 64 13.94 -3.03 -1.50
CA SER A 64 13.13 -1.94 -0.93
C SER A 64 13.63 -1.50 0.44
N ALA A 65 14.15 -2.43 1.25
CA ALA A 65 14.62 -2.18 2.62
C ALA A 65 15.72 -1.11 2.69
N ASP A 66 16.56 -0.97 1.67
CA ASP A 66 17.68 0.00 1.66
C ASP A 66 17.22 1.47 1.48
N PHE A 67 15.97 1.66 1.06
CA PHE A 67 15.38 2.97 0.77
C PHE A 67 14.29 3.40 1.76
N VAL A 68 13.96 2.57 2.75
CA VAL A 68 13.00 2.89 3.81
C VAL A 68 13.77 3.18 5.10
N ILE A 69 13.45 4.30 5.75
CA ILE A 69 14.05 4.71 7.02
C ILE A 69 12.94 4.72 8.07
N GLU A 70 13.06 3.85 9.08
CA GLU A 70 12.14 3.87 10.21
C GLU A 70 12.38 5.10 11.10
N LEU A 71 11.30 5.76 11.49
CA LEU A 71 11.30 6.93 12.34
C LEU A 71 10.57 6.65 13.65
N THR A 72 11.07 7.23 14.74
CA THR A 72 10.33 7.27 16.00
C THR A 72 9.16 8.24 15.86
N ASP A 73 7.95 7.68 15.88
CA ASP A 73 6.68 8.40 15.80
C ASP A 73 6.27 8.91 17.19
N ASP A 74 6.87 10.03 17.61
CA ASP A 74 6.37 10.82 18.74
C ASP A 74 5.84 12.16 18.24
N HIS A 75 4.53 12.18 17.97
CA HIS A 75 3.80 13.36 17.55
C HIS A 75 2.73 13.78 18.56
N SER A 76 2.92 13.40 19.83
CA SER A 76 2.04 13.78 20.95
C SER A 76 1.81 15.30 21.05
N ASN A 77 2.80 16.10 20.64
CA ASN A 77 2.76 17.56 20.69
C ASN A 77 2.31 18.25 19.39
N LEU A 78 1.85 17.50 18.37
CA LEU A 78 1.48 18.08 17.06
C LEU A 78 0.40 19.17 17.18
N VAL A 79 -0.71 18.87 17.86
CA VAL A 79 -1.86 19.79 17.95
C VAL A 79 -1.49 21.09 18.69
N PRO A 80 -0.84 21.04 19.88
CA PRO A 80 -0.34 22.26 20.53
C PRO A 80 0.58 23.10 19.64
N LEU A 81 1.49 22.47 18.89
CA LEU A 81 2.39 23.18 17.97
C LEU A 81 1.63 23.87 16.82
N LEU A 82 0.64 23.21 16.24
CA LEU A 82 -0.20 23.80 15.19
C LEU A 82 -1.00 24.99 15.71
N GLN A 83 -1.55 24.89 16.93
CA GLN A 83 -2.30 25.97 17.57
C GLN A 83 -1.41 27.18 17.90
N ASP A 84 -0.23 26.96 18.49
CA ASP A 84 0.73 28.05 18.76
C ASP A 84 1.13 28.78 17.47
N ARG A 85 1.38 28.04 16.39
CA ARG A 85 1.67 28.64 15.07
C ARG A 85 0.49 29.44 14.53
N ALA A 86 -0.73 28.92 14.64
CA ALA A 86 -1.93 29.62 14.20
C ALA A 86 -2.13 30.97 14.90
N ASN A 87 -1.68 31.08 16.17
CA ASN A 87 -1.74 32.32 16.93
C ASN A 87 -0.64 33.33 16.57
N ARG A 88 0.50 32.88 16.03
CA ARG A 88 1.67 33.73 15.74
C ARG A 88 1.81 34.09 14.27
N MET A 89 1.22 33.31 13.37
CA MET A 89 1.40 33.45 11.93
C MET A 89 0.20 34.11 11.26
N ILE A 90 0.47 34.90 10.23
CA ILE A 90 -0.57 35.39 9.34
C ILE A 90 -1.01 34.21 8.46
N ALA A 91 -2.30 33.92 8.45
CA ALA A 91 -2.88 32.84 7.69
C ALA A 91 -2.59 32.97 6.19
N LEU A 92 -2.32 31.82 5.55
CA LEU A 92 -2.29 31.75 4.09
C LEU A 92 -3.70 31.64 3.51
N PRO A 93 -3.91 32.08 2.25
CA PRO A 93 -5.15 31.80 1.54
C PRO A 93 -5.43 30.29 1.49
N GLU A 94 -6.70 29.90 1.60
CA GLU A 94 -7.10 28.48 1.53
C GLU A 94 -6.71 27.82 0.20
N ASN A 95 -6.72 28.60 -0.88
CA ASN A 95 -6.33 28.17 -2.22
C ASN A 95 -4.82 28.31 -2.49
N TRP A 96 -4.00 28.61 -1.47
CA TRP A 96 -2.56 28.69 -1.62
C TRP A 96 -1.98 27.33 -2.01
N LYS A 97 -1.12 27.32 -3.02
CA LYS A 97 -0.48 26.10 -3.55
C LYS A 97 1.04 26.11 -3.46
N GLY A 98 1.62 27.28 -3.17
CA GLY A 98 3.04 27.53 -3.34
C GLY A 98 3.42 27.92 -4.76
N GLN A 99 4.67 28.28 -4.96
CA GLN A 99 5.17 28.71 -6.27
C GLN A 99 5.35 27.50 -7.21
N GLU A 100 4.97 27.67 -8.48
CA GLU A 100 5.29 26.70 -9.52
C GLU A 100 6.74 26.92 -9.94
N THR A 101 7.61 25.99 -9.57
CA THR A 101 9.06 26.08 -9.81
C THR A 101 9.60 24.68 -10.11
N ASP A 102 10.78 24.63 -10.70
CA ASP A 102 11.54 23.40 -10.90
C ASP A 102 11.91 22.80 -9.52
N ARG A 103 11.16 21.77 -9.11
CA ARG A 103 11.40 21.02 -7.86
C ARG A 103 12.14 19.74 -8.18
N ARG A 104 13.38 19.67 -7.68
CA ARG A 104 14.29 18.56 -7.91
C ARG A 104 14.40 17.67 -6.68
N PHE A 105 14.30 16.37 -6.91
CA PHE A 105 14.53 15.34 -5.92
C PHE A 105 15.77 14.55 -6.35
N ARG A 106 16.84 14.63 -5.57
CA ARG A 106 18.12 13.98 -5.91
C ARG A 106 18.16 12.58 -5.33
N VAL A 107 18.87 11.70 -6.02
CA VAL A 107 19.10 10.33 -5.55
C VAL A 107 19.80 10.38 -4.19
N GLY A 108 19.30 9.60 -3.24
CA GLY A 108 19.85 9.52 -1.88
C GLY A 108 19.28 10.52 -0.88
N ASP A 109 18.65 11.61 -1.34
CA ASP A 109 17.87 12.49 -0.45
C ASP A 109 16.61 11.76 0.02
N THR A 110 16.05 12.17 1.16
CA THR A 110 14.77 11.66 1.64
C THR A 110 13.60 12.58 1.29
N LEU A 111 12.42 12.01 1.08
CA LEU A 111 11.20 12.78 0.79
C LEU A 111 10.93 13.82 1.89
N LYS A 112 11.00 13.42 3.16
CA LYS A 112 10.85 14.33 4.30
C LYS A 112 11.82 15.51 4.21
N THR A 113 13.09 15.25 3.92
CA THR A 113 14.14 16.27 3.87
C THR A 113 13.87 17.28 2.75
N VAL A 114 13.60 16.79 1.54
CA VAL A 114 13.38 17.65 0.37
C VAL A 114 12.11 18.48 0.55
N LEU A 115 11.00 17.88 0.96
CA LEU A 115 9.73 18.57 1.16
C LEU A 115 9.82 19.59 2.30
N THR A 116 10.51 19.27 3.40
CA THR A 116 10.75 20.23 4.50
C THR A 116 11.52 21.44 4.00
N MET A 117 12.62 21.22 3.26
CA MET A 117 13.43 22.28 2.67
C MET A 117 12.61 23.17 1.73
N GLN A 118 11.77 22.58 0.89
CA GLN A 118 10.92 23.30 -0.04
C GLN A 118 9.85 24.13 0.69
N GLY A 119 9.14 23.55 1.66
CA GLY A 119 8.15 24.28 2.45
C GLY A 119 8.77 25.47 3.17
N ARG A 120 9.95 25.29 3.79
CA ARG A 120 10.66 26.36 4.50
C ARG A 120 11.02 27.54 3.60
N LYS A 121 11.42 27.30 2.35
CA LYS A 121 11.68 28.37 1.36
C LYS A 121 10.44 29.23 1.09
N GLU A 122 9.25 28.68 1.29
CA GLU A 122 7.96 29.34 1.06
C GLU A 122 7.26 29.75 2.37
N GLY A 123 7.95 29.60 3.50
CA GLY A 123 7.44 29.94 4.83
C GLY A 123 6.32 29.01 5.31
N VAL A 124 6.35 27.74 4.91
CA VAL A 124 5.42 26.69 5.36
C VAL A 124 6.20 25.57 6.04
N GLU A 125 5.79 25.18 7.24
CA GLU A 125 6.45 24.06 7.96
C GLU A 125 5.81 22.73 7.60
N LEU A 126 6.63 21.70 7.42
CA LEU A 126 6.19 20.33 7.21
C LEU A 126 6.22 19.56 8.53
N PHE A 127 5.09 18.99 8.92
CA PHE A 127 4.98 18.00 9.97
C PHE A 127 4.86 16.61 9.36
N TRP A 128 5.94 15.85 9.43
CA TRP A 128 6.00 14.46 8.97
C TRP A 128 5.58 13.54 10.10
N VAL A 129 4.29 13.17 10.13
CA VAL A 129 3.64 12.35 11.17
C VAL A 129 3.49 10.93 10.66
N LEU A 130 4.62 10.32 10.29
CA LEU A 130 4.68 8.99 9.69
C LEU A 130 5.85 8.22 10.31
N SER A 131 5.65 6.92 10.48
CA SER A 131 6.65 6.00 11.03
C SER A 131 7.81 5.68 10.10
N LYS A 132 7.73 6.09 8.82
CA LYS A 132 8.74 5.81 7.79
C LYS A 132 9.05 7.06 6.98
N ASP A 133 10.27 7.14 6.47
CA ASP A 133 10.72 8.08 5.44
C ASP A 133 11.38 7.31 4.30
N TYR A 134 11.43 7.91 3.11
CA TYR A 134 11.80 7.23 1.88
C TYR A 134 12.92 7.95 1.16
N LYS A 135 13.94 7.20 0.78
CA LYS A 135 15.01 7.70 -0.10
C LYS A 135 14.53 7.71 -1.54
N VAL A 136 14.87 8.79 -2.24
CA VAL A 136 14.59 8.95 -3.66
C VAL A 136 15.44 7.96 -4.47
N LYS A 137 14.79 7.01 -5.16
CA LYS A 137 15.47 5.99 -5.98
C LYS A 137 16.01 6.56 -7.30
N HIS A 138 15.23 7.43 -7.95
CA HIS A 138 15.60 8.04 -9.23
C HIS A 138 15.42 9.54 -9.15
N TYR A 139 16.32 10.28 -9.80
CA TYR A 139 16.13 11.71 -9.97
C TYR A 139 14.81 11.97 -10.67
N PHE A 140 13.96 12.78 -10.06
CA PHE A 140 12.77 13.28 -10.71
C PHE A 140 12.70 14.80 -10.57
N GLN A 141 12.29 15.42 -11.66
CA GLN A 141 12.13 16.85 -11.81
C GLN A 141 10.72 17.08 -12.30
N THR A 142 10.03 18.01 -11.64
CA THR A 142 8.67 18.33 -12.01
C THR A 142 8.33 19.78 -11.69
N ASP A 143 7.55 20.39 -12.58
CA ASP A 143 7.06 21.76 -12.45
C ASP A 143 5.75 21.76 -11.66
N PHE A 144 5.86 21.44 -10.37
CA PHE A 144 4.70 21.36 -9.47
C PHE A 144 4.73 22.46 -8.40
N SER A 145 3.54 22.87 -8.00
CA SER A 145 3.35 23.65 -6.77
C SER A 145 3.76 22.83 -5.54
N TYR A 146 4.07 23.48 -4.41
CA TYR A 146 4.43 22.77 -3.18
C TYR A 146 3.32 21.81 -2.73
N ILE A 147 2.07 22.26 -2.79
CA ILE A 147 0.90 21.43 -2.44
C ILE A 147 0.77 20.22 -3.38
N SER A 148 1.06 20.38 -4.67
CA SER A 148 1.04 19.27 -5.62
C SER A 148 2.13 18.23 -5.33
N ALA A 149 3.34 18.69 -5.00
CA ALA A 149 4.44 17.79 -4.60
C ALA A 149 4.08 17.00 -3.33
N ILE A 150 3.43 17.64 -2.36
CA ILE A 150 2.93 16.99 -1.15
C ILE A 150 1.87 15.93 -1.47
N GLN A 151 0.89 16.25 -2.33
CA GLN A 151 -0.19 15.33 -2.72
C GLN A 151 0.34 14.09 -3.44
N GLU A 152 1.31 14.27 -4.34
CA GLU A 152 1.92 13.18 -5.09
C GLU A 152 2.78 12.32 -4.18
N ALA A 153 3.60 12.93 -3.32
CA ALA A 153 4.40 12.20 -2.34
C ALA A 153 3.51 11.36 -1.41
N SER A 154 2.40 11.92 -0.90
CA SER A 154 1.51 11.19 -0.01
C SER A 154 0.83 10.01 -0.71
N GLN A 155 0.41 10.18 -1.97
CA GLN A 155 -0.18 9.10 -2.77
C GLN A 155 0.84 8.00 -3.08
N ALA A 156 2.06 8.38 -3.46
CA ALA A 156 3.11 7.44 -3.83
C ALA A 156 3.53 6.52 -2.69
N ILE A 157 3.54 7.01 -1.45
CA ILE A 157 3.94 6.22 -0.28
C ILE A 157 2.76 5.56 0.45
N SER A 158 1.51 5.85 0.06
CA SER A 158 0.31 5.41 0.80
C SER A 158 0.18 3.89 0.92
N SER A 159 0.70 3.11 -0.03
CA SER A 159 0.63 1.64 -0.01
C SER A 159 1.44 0.99 1.12
N ASP A 160 2.37 1.72 1.70
CA ASP A 160 3.39 1.17 2.60
C ASP A 160 3.04 1.39 4.09
N PHE A 161 1.86 1.96 4.35
CA PHE A 161 1.28 2.24 5.66
C PHE A 161 -0.03 1.47 5.85
N GLU A 162 -0.41 1.21 7.10
CA GLU A 162 -1.65 0.49 7.43
C GLU A 162 -2.91 1.23 6.97
N GLN A 163 -2.85 2.56 7.00
CA GLN A 163 -3.89 3.45 6.53
C GLN A 163 -3.34 4.36 5.42
N PRO A 164 -4.15 4.73 4.41
CA PRO A 164 -3.68 5.61 3.34
C PRO A 164 -3.20 6.94 3.89
N VAL A 165 -1.98 7.34 3.53
CA VAL A 165 -1.38 8.60 4.00
C VAL A 165 -2.20 9.78 3.52
N GLN A 166 -2.68 10.57 4.49
CA GLN A 166 -3.41 11.80 4.26
C GLN A 166 -2.48 13.01 4.40
N ALA A 167 -2.62 13.95 3.48
CA ALA A 167 -1.96 15.24 3.51
C ALA A 167 -2.98 16.34 3.82
N TYR A 168 -2.68 17.16 4.82
CA TYR A 168 -3.50 18.28 5.26
C TYR A 168 -2.72 19.58 5.11
N PHE A 169 -3.38 20.62 4.60
CA PHE A 169 -2.89 21.98 4.62
C PHE A 169 -3.62 22.79 5.68
N CYS A 170 -2.90 23.16 6.73
CA CYS A 170 -3.39 24.00 7.82
C CYS A 170 -2.96 25.45 7.52
N ASN A 171 -3.83 26.17 6.80
CA ASN A 171 -3.54 27.51 6.29
C ASN A 171 -3.30 28.54 7.41
N LEU A 172 -4.04 28.43 8.53
CA LEU A 172 -3.87 29.28 9.71
C LEU A 172 -2.48 29.08 10.36
N SER A 173 -2.01 27.84 10.46
CA SER A 173 -0.71 27.50 11.07
C SER A 173 0.48 27.61 10.12
N ARG A 174 0.25 28.01 8.85
CA ARG A 174 1.21 27.89 7.73
C ARG A 174 1.96 26.56 7.79
N ALA A 175 1.20 25.47 7.80
CA ALA A 175 1.74 24.14 8.00
C ALA A 175 1.11 23.14 7.04
N VAL A 176 1.90 22.14 6.67
CA VAL A 176 1.43 20.93 6.00
C VAL A 176 1.71 19.75 6.92
N VAL A 177 0.75 18.84 7.02
CA VAL A 177 0.85 17.62 7.84
C VAL A 177 0.63 16.40 6.96
N LEU A 178 1.55 15.44 6.98
CA LEU A 178 1.35 14.11 6.40
C LEU A 178 1.18 13.11 7.54
N THR A 179 0.10 12.33 7.52
CA THR A 179 -0.23 11.38 8.58
C THR A 179 -1.02 10.20 8.01
N ASP A 180 -0.76 8.99 8.50
CA ASP A 180 -1.60 7.81 8.32
C ASP A 180 -2.64 7.67 9.45
N LYS A 181 -2.52 8.45 10.51
CA LYS A 181 -3.45 8.48 11.64
C LYS A 181 -4.64 9.41 11.43
N ILE A 182 -5.79 9.02 11.98
CA ILE A 182 -6.98 9.86 12.07
C ILE A 182 -6.82 10.85 13.23
N ILE A 183 -6.68 12.14 12.92
CA ILE A 183 -6.52 13.20 13.91
C ILE A 183 -7.70 14.18 13.76
N PRO A 184 -8.67 14.21 14.69
CA PRO A 184 -9.88 15.05 14.57
C PRO A 184 -9.60 16.53 14.36
N PHE A 185 -8.55 17.06 14.99
CA PHE A 185 -8.14 18.45 14.83
C PHE A 185 -7.84 18.81 13.36
N LEU A 186 -7.13 17.94 12.64
CA LEU A 186 -6.77 18.17 11.23
C LEU A 186 -8.01 18.14 10.32
N GLN A 187 -8.96 17.25 10.61
CA GLN A 187 -10.20 17.15 9.83
C GLN A 187 -11.10 18.38 9.96
N GLN A 188 -11.05 19.05 11.12
CA GLN A 188 -11.90 20.20 11.43
C GLN A 188 -11.26 21.54 11.06
N ASN A 189 -9.93 21.65 11.16
CA ASN A 189 -9.23 22.93 11.07
C ASN A 189 -8.27 23.03 9.87
N CYS A 190 -8.13 21.97 9.07
CA CYS A 190 -7.21 21.94 7.94
C CYS A 190 -7.90 21.40 6.68
N ILE A 191 -7.34 21.76 5.53
CA ILE A 191 -7.85 21.35 4.21
C ILE A 191 -7.22 20.01 3.86
N ASN A 192 -8.03 18.97 3.67
CA ASN A 192 -7.54 17.69 3.18
C ASN A 192 -7.18 17.82 1.69
N LEU A 193 -5.90 17.61 1.37
CA LEU A 193 -5.36 17.73 0.02
C LEU A 193 -5.65 16.49 -0.84
N ASN A 194 -5.80 15.32 -0.24
CA ASN A 194 -6.11 14.07 -0.95
C ASN A 194 -7.61 13.88 -1.22
N ALA A 195 -8.47 14.72 -0.64
CA ALA A 195 -9.90 14.68 -0.90
C ALA A 195 -10.18 14.87 -2.41
N PRO A 196 -11.08 14.07 -3.01
CA PRO A 196 -11.47 14.27 -4.40
C PRO A 196 -11.94 15.71 -4.61
N ARG A 197 -11.40 16.41 -5.61
CA ARG A 197 -11.90 17.74 -5.97
C ARG A 197 -13.38 17.60 -6.31
N ARG A 198 -14.27 18.15 -5.47
CA ARG A 198 -15.67 18.30 -5.85
C ARG A 198 -15.69 19.19 -7.10
N ARG A 199 -16.02 18.60 -8.24
CA ARG A 199 -16.30 19.37 -9.46
C ARG A 199 -17.53 20.22 -9.14
N VAL A 200 -17.32 21.51 -8.93
CA VAL A 200 -18.42 22.47 -8.91
C VAL A 200 -18.90 22.54 -10.36
N THR A 201 -19.96 21.80 -10.68
CA THR A 201 -20.72 22.01 -11.90
C THR A 201 -21.39 23.37 -11.76
N GLY A 202 -20.86 24.37 -12.46
CA GLY A 202 -21.51 25.67 -12.65
C GLY A 202 -22.69 25.57 -13.60
#